data_AF-A0A969FNY0-F1
#
_entry.id   AF-A0A969FNY0-F1
#
_cell.length_a   1.000
_cell.length_b   1.000
_cell.length_c   1.000
_cell.angle_alpha   90.00
_cell.angle_beta   90.00
_cell.angle_gamma   90.00
#
_symmetry.space_group_name_H-M   'P 1'
#
loop_
_entity.id
_entity.type
_entity.pdbx_description
1 polymer ?
#
loop_
_entity_poly.entity_id
_entity_poly.type
_entity_poly.pdbx_seq_one_letter_code
_entity_poly.pdbx_strand_id
1 'polypeptide(L)'
;MIKVGENAASIEVLAIDAWNGPDGWWWNDSRTIGHPESMPDARDVRAFLRWLRAEGYLGAGSAGRVRVDVAGSDPEVYEIQDRHTGEPLVAVRVEW
;
A
#
# COMPACT_ATOMS: atom_id res chain seq x y z
N MET A 1 14.81 -9.55 4.07
CA MET A 1 14.99 -10.16 5.40
C MET A 1 14.58 -9.10 6.40
N ILE A 2 13.38 -9.19 7.00
CA ILE A 2 12.96 -8.25 8.06
C ILE A 2 13.56 -8.76 9.36
N LYS A 3 14.39 -7.95 10.01
CA LYS A 3 14.91 -8.23 11.35
C LYS A 3 13.78 -8.02 12.35
N VAL A 4 13.45 -9.06 13.10
CA VAL A 4 12.44 -8.99 14.15
C VAL A 4 12.94 -8.06 15.26
N GLY A 5 12.29 -6.91 15.46
CA GLY A 5 12.56 -5.97 16.57
C GLY A 5 12.87 -4.52 16.19
N GLU A 6 12.96 -4.16 14.90
CA GLU A 6 13.10 -2.77 14.45
C GLU A 6 11.71 -2.12 14.28
N ASN A 7 11.52 -0.97 14.92
CA ASN A 7 10.41 -0.08 14.57
C ASN A 7 10.77 0.59 13.25
N ALA A 8 9.82 0.72 12.33
CA ALA A 8 10.04 1.49 11.12
C ALA A 8 10.51 2.91 11.47
N ALA A 9 11.60 3.36 10.86
CA ALA A 9 12.09 4.73 10.95
C ALA A 9 11.06 5.73 10.39
N SER A 10 10.36 5.35 9.32
CA SER A 10 9.25 6.12 8.77
C SER A 10 8.20 5.22 8.11
N ILE A 11 6.94 5.67 8.15
CA ILE A 11 5.83 5.08 7.41
C ILE A 11 5.15 6.20 6.63
N GLU A 12 5.00 6.02 5.33
CA GLU A 12 4.30 6.96 4.45
C GLU A 12 3.16 6.25 3.74
N VAL A 13 1.97 6.86 3.74
CA VAL A 13 0.87 6.44 2.88
C VAL A 13 0.85 7.34 1.66
N LEU A 14 0.88 6.76 0.47
CA LEU A 14 1.02 7.45 -0.81
C LEU A 14 -0.27 7.34 -1.62
N ALA A 15 -0.81 8.48 -2.06
CA ALA A 15 -1.74 8.49 -3.19
C ALA A 15 -0.94 8.33 -4.49
N ILE A 16 -1.39 7.42 -5.35
CA ILE A 16 -0.70 7.09 -6.60
C ILE A 16 -1.43 7.79 -7.75
N ASP A 17 -0.66 8.46 -8.61
CA ASP A 17 -1.11 8.84 -9.95
C ASP A 17 -0.62 7.76 -10.92
N ALA A 18 -1.54 6.96 -11.43
CA ALA A 18 -1.25 5.84 -12.31
C ALA A 18 -1.92 6.01 -13.66
N TRP A 19 -1.31 5.45 -14.70
CA TRP A 19 -1.86 5.42 -16.04
C TRP A 19 -1.92 3.99 -16.58
N ASN A 20 -2.93 3.69 -17.39
CA ASN A 20 -3.12 2.38 -17.99
C ASN A 20 -2.58 2.39 -19.43
N GLY A 21 -1.51 1.64 -19.65
CA GLY A 21 -0.87 1.45 -20.94
C GLY A 21 -1.21 0.10 -21.59
N PRO A 22 -0.63 -0.18 -22.77
CA PRO A 22 -0.82 -1.45 -23.48
C PRO A 22 -0.46 -2.69 -22.65
N ASP A 23 0.51 -2.55 -21.74
CA ASP A 23 1.05 -3.64 -20.92
C ASP A 23 0.51 -3.64 -19.48
N GLY A 24 -0.50 -2.82 -19.19
CA GLY A 24 -1.14 -2.70 -17.88
C GLY A 24 -0.90 -1.35 -17.20
N TRP A 25 -1.07 -1.33 -15.88
CA TRP A 25 -0.94 -0.12 -15.08
C TRP A 25 0.49 0.21 -14.72
N TRP A 26 0.82 1.50 -14.75
CA TRP A 26 2.13 2.05 -14.44
C TRP A 26 1.99 3.23 -13.50
N TRP A 27 2.92 3.36 -12.54
CA TRP A 27 3.05 4.58 -11.75
C TRP A 27 3.59 5.71 -12.63
N ASN A 28 2.94 6.87 -12.58
CA ASN A 28 3.43 8.11 -13.15
C ASN A 28 4.08 8.97 -12.07
N ASP A 29 3.35 9.20 -10.98
CA ASP A 29 3.79 10.00 -9.83
C ASP A 29 3.11 9.51 -8.54
N SER A 30 3.56 10.01 -7.39
CA SER A 30 2.91 9.75 -6.10
C SER A 30 3.08 10.93 -5.16
N ARG A 31 2.17 11.07 -4.21
CA ARG A 31 2.28 12.07 -3.14
C ARG A 31 1.88 11.49 -1.80
N THR A 32 2.59 11.89 -0.75
CA THR A 32 2.27 11.47 0.61
C THR A 32 0.95 12.08 1.08
N ILE A 33 0.08 11.24 1.61
CA ILE A 33 -1.24 11.57 2.16
C ILE A 33 -1.38 11.20 3.64
N GLY A 34 -0.37 10.58 4.24
CA GLY A 34 -0.38 10.25 5.66
C GLY A 34 0.99 9.79 6.17
N HIS A 35 1.24 10.00 7.46
CA HIS A 35 2.42 9.53 8.20
C HIS A 35 1.98 8.82 9.48
N PRO A 36 1.51 7.57 9.40
CA PRO A 36 1.11 6.83 10.57
C PRO A 36 2.30 6.53 11.49
N GLU A 37 2.09 6.59 12.80
CA GLU A 37 3.13 6.22 13.78
C GLU A 37 3.41 4.72 13.81
N SER A 38 2.43 3.90 13.40
CA SER A 38 2.56 2.46 13.36
C SER A 38 1.64 1.85 12.30
N MET A 39 1.96 0.61 11.91
CA MET A 39 1.12 -0.21 11.05
C MET A 39 1.23 -1.68 11.49
N PRO A 40 0.20 -2.52 11.25
CA PRO A 40 0.33 -3.95 11.41
C PRO A 40 1.31 -4.52 10.38
N ASP A 41 1.82 -5.72 10.64
CA ASP A 41 2.65 -6.46 9.66
C ASP A 41 1.88 -6.64 8.35
N ALA A 42 2.44 -6.10 7.26
CA ALA A 42 1.83 -6.18 5.93
C ALA A 42 1.71 -7.63 5.40
N ARG A 43 2.46 -8.58 5.97
CA ARG A 43 2.30 -10.03 5.69
C ARG A 43 0.96 -10.56 6.20
N ASP A 44 0.39 -9.96 7.25
CA ASP A 44 -1.01 -10.14 7.59
C ASP A 44 -1.89 -9.18 6.79
N VAL A 45 -2.07 -9.53 5.52
CA VAL A 45 -2.85 -8.76 4.53
C VAL A 45 -4.23 -8.38 5.05
N ARG A 46 -4.87 -9.23 5.86
CA ARG A 46 -6.22 -8.94 6.40
C ARG A 46 -6.16 -7.86 7.46
N ALA A 47 -5.23 -7.95 8.41
CA ALA A 47 -5.04 -6.93 9.43
C ALA A 47 -4.63 -5.59 8.81
N PHE A 48 -3.71 -5.63 7.84
CA PHE A 48 -3.22 -4.45 7.13
C PHE A 48 -4.30 -3.72 6.35
N LEU A 49 -5.09 -4.42 5.52
CA LEU A 49 -6.20 -3.79 4.80
C LEU A 49 -7.30 -3.30 5.74
N ARG A 50 -7.52 -3.95 6.89
CA ARG A 50 -8.47 -3.47 7.90
C ARG A 50 -7.99 -2.18 8.53
N TRP A 51 -6.71 -2.08 8.85
CA TRP A 51 -6.08 -0.88 9.38
C TRP A 51 -6.19 0.30 8.40
N LEU A 52 -5.85 0.12 7.12
CA LEU A 52 -6.01 1.18 6.10
C LEU A 52 -7.44 1.73 6.01
N ARG A 53 -8.46 0.89 6.24
CA ARG A 53 -9.86 1.33 6.30
C ARG A 53 -10.19 2.07 7.58
N ALA A 54 -9.65 1.62 8.71
CA ALA A 54 -9.86 2.26 10.01
C ALA A 54 -9.24 3.67 10.05
N GLU A 55 -8.07 3.84 9.42
CA GLU A 55 -7.40 5.13 9.28
C GLU A 55 -8.01 6.04 8.19
N GLY A 56 -8.96 5.53 7.40
CA GLY A 56 -9.65 6.29 6.37
C GLY A 56 -8.93 6.42 5.02
N TYR A 57 -7.76 5.80 4.85
CA TYR A 57 -7.06 5.74 3.57
C TYR A 57 -7.79 4.88 2.52
N LEU A 58 -8.59 3.91 2.97
CA LEU A 58 -9.50 3.14 2.14
C LEU A 58 -10.95 3.26 2.63
N GLY A 59 -11.89 3.39 1.70
CA GLY A 59 -13.32 3.33 2.04
C GLY A 59 -13.78 1.92 2.43
N ALA A 60 -14.86 1.81 3.20
CA ALA A 60 -15.47 0.52 3.58
C ALA A 60 -15.80 -0.36 2.34
N GLY A 61 -16.20 0.27 1.23
CA GLY A 61 -16.48 -0.38 -0.04
C GLY A 61 -15.29 -1.08 -0.70
N SER A 62 -14.06 -0.91 -0.21
CA SER A 62 -12.86 -1.61 -0.70
C SER A 62 -12.74 -3.05 -0.16
N ALA A 63 -13.58 -3.47 0.80
CA ALA A 63 -13.54 -4.81 1.37
C ALA A 63 -13.72 -5.90 0.30
N GLY A 64 -12.75 -6.81 0.19
CA GLY A 64 -12.75 -7.88 -0.82
C GLY A 64 -12.50 -7.44 -2.27
N ARG A 65 -12.42 -6.13 -2.53
CA ARG A 65 -12.19 -5.55 -3.86
C ARG A 65 -10.75 -5.19 -4.13
N VAL A 66 -9.93 -5.09 -3.10
CA VAL A 66 -8.49 -4.78 -3.24
C VAL A 66 -7.60 -5.96 -2.86
N ARG A 67 -6.37 -5.92 -3.34
CA ARG A 67 -5.28 -6.81 -2.93
C ARG A 67 -4.05 -5.99 -2.56
N VAL A 68 -3.19 -6.57 -1.75
CA VAL A 68 -1.85 -6.03 -1.49
C VAL A 68 -0.90 -6.73 -2.44
N ASP A 69 -0.12 -5.94 -3.15
CA ASP A 69 1.00 -6.37 -3.95
C ASP A 69 2.27 -5.73 -3.37
N VAL A 70 3.40 -6.41 -3.47
CA VAL A 70 4.69 -5.77 -3.17
C VAL A 70 5.15 -5.18 -4.48
N ALA A 71 5.30 -3.84 -4.55
CA ALA A 71 5.53 -3.13 -5.80
C ALA A 71 6.88 -3.53 -6.42
N GLY A 72 6.89 -4.62 -7.20
CA GLY A 72 8.06 -5.09 -7.95
C GLY A 72 9.35 -5.20 -7.12
N SER A 73 10.37 -4.44 -7.54
CA SER A 73 11.75 -4.49 -7.03
C SER A 73 11.98 -3.79 -5.69
N ASP A 74 10.95 -3.12 -5.14
CA ASP A 74 11.07 -2.39 -3.88
C ASP A 74 10.34 -3.14 -2.74
N PRO A 75 11.09 -3.86 -1.88
CA PRO A 75 10.49 -4.60 -0.77
C PRO A 75 9.92 -3.69 0.33
N GLU A 76 10.13 -2.38 0.24
CA GLU A 76 9.69 -1.39 1.22
C GLU A 76 8.37 -0.72 0.83
N VAL A 77 7.82 -1.03 -0.35
CA VAL A 77 6.56 -0.48 -0.85
C VAL A 77 5.49 -1.55 -1.00
N TYR A 78 4.44 -1.43 -0.19
CA TYR A 78 3.23 -2.25 -0.26
C TYR A 78 2.16 -1.51 -1.05
N GLU A 79 1.91 -1.94 -2.27
CA GLU A 79 0.89 -1.36 -3.15
C GLU A 79 -0.47 -2.01 -2.93
N ILE A 80 -1.51 -1.20 -2.87
CA ILE A 80 -2.90 -1.66 -2.80
C ILE A 80 -3.52 -1.45 -4.18
N GLN A 81 -3.86 -2.56 -4.82
CA GLN A 81 -4.46 -2.57 -6.15
C GLN A 81 -5.94 -2.93 -6.10
N ASP A 82 -6.73 -2.40 -7.01
CA ASP A 82 -8.02 -3.01 -7.35
C ASP A 82 -7.79 -4.44 -7.88
N ARG A 83 -8.52 -5.40 -7.32
CA ARG A 83 -8.32 -6.83 -7.58
C ARG A 83 -8.71 -7.23 -8.99
N HIS A 84 -9.66 -6.52 -9.61
CA HIS A 84 -10.18 -6.86 -10.92
C HIS A 84 -9.36 -6.20 -12.03
N THR A 85 -9.04 -4.92 -11.87
CA THR A 85 -8.35 -4.14 -12.90
C THR A 85 -6.84 -4.14 -12.74
N GLY A 86 -6.33 -4.41 -11.54
CA GLY A 86 -4.91 -4.24 -11.20
C GLY A 86 -4.51 -2.78 -11.03
N GLU A 87 -5.47 -1.84 -11.00
CA GLU A 87 -5.20 -0.42 -10.84
C GLU A 87 -4.56 -0.14 -9.46
N PRO A 88 -3.38 0.51 -9.41
CA PRO A 88 -2.78 0.97 -8.16
C PRO A 88 -3.63 2.09 -7.56
N LEU A 89 -4.07 1.95 -6.31
CA LEU A 89 -4.96 2.91 -5.66
C LEU A 89 -4.23 3.73 -4.59
N VAL A 90 -3.50 3.05 -3.72
CA VAL A 90 -2.72 3.65 -2.63
C VAL A 90 -1.52 2.75 -2.36
N ALA A 91 -0.44 3.29 -1.83
CA ALA A 91 0.69 2.50 -1.36
C ALA A 91 1.09 2.88 0.06
N VAL A 92 1.81 1.98 0.72
CA VAL A 92 2.47 2.24 1.99
C VAL A 92 3.94 1.97 1.83
N ARG A 93 4.77 3.01 2.00
CA ARG A 93 6.22 2.90 2.06
C ARG A 93 6.66 2.79 3.52
N VAL A 94 7.59 1.89 3.79
CA VAL A 94 8.13 1.64 5.13
C VAL A 94 9.65 1.66 5.07
N GLU A 95 10.25 2.63 5.73
CA GLU A 95 11.71 2.68 5.93
C GLU A 95 12.02 2.07 7.30
N TRP A 96 12.95 1.09 7.35
CA TRP A 96 13.33 0.39 8.58
C TRP A 96 14.57 1.00 9.25
#